data_AF-A0A7D4Q0D6-F1
#
_entry.id   AF-A0A7D4Q0D6-F1
#
_cell.length_a   1.000
_cell.length_b   1.000
_cell.length_c   1.000
_cell.angle_alpha   90.00
_cell.angle_beta   90.00
_cell.angle_gamma   90.00
#
_symmetry.space_group_name_H-M   'P 1'
#
loop_
_entity.id
_entity.type
_entity.pdbx_description
1 polymer ?
#
loop_
_entity_poly.entity_id
_entity_poly.type
_entity_poly.pdbx_seq_one_letter_code
_entity_poly.pdbx_strand_id
1 'polypeptide(L)' 'MSPSDEPGARQRIQRVPGSRRVKLTPAPGTAAEPVPGDETVDAAPGPDAASTASRGPNDERLRRDVPPHY' A
#
# COMPACT_ATOMS: atom_id res chain seq x y z
N MET A 1 3.52 24.16 -14.51
CA MET A 1 2.40 23.28 -14.13
C MET A 1 1.84 22.66 -15.40
N SER A 2 1.94 21.34 -15.56
CA SER A 2 1.26 20.64 -16.67
C SER A 2 -0.21 20.45 -16.33
N PRO A 3 -1.15 20.47 -17.28
CA PRO A 3 -2.60 20.38 -16.99
C PRO A 3 -3.03 19.06 -16.32
N SER A 4 -2.17 18.04 -16.31
CA SER A 4 -2.39 16.76 -15.61
C SER A 4 -1.96 16.77 -14.13
N ASP A 5 -1.29 17.83 -13.69
CA ASP A 5 -0.70 17.96 -12.34
C ASP A 5 -1.57 18.85 -11.41
N GLU A 6 -2.72 19.30 -11.90
CA GLU A 6 -3.66 20.15 -11.14
C GLU A 6 -4.43 19.31 -10.09
N PRO A 7 -4.55 19.77 -8.83
CA PRO A 7 -5.28 19.08 -7.79
C PRO A 7 -6.77 18.99 -8.16
N GLY A 8 -7.24 17.78 -8.47
CA GLY A 8 -8.61 17.51 -8.91
C GLY A 8 -8.75 17.07 -10.37
N ALA A 9 -7.68 17.13 -11.16
CA ALA A 9 -7.65 16.50 -12.48
C ALA A 9 -7.70 14.97 -12.37
N ARG A 10 -8.42 14.30 -13.28
CA ARG A 10 -8.52 12.84 -13.29
C ARG A 10 -7.19 12.20 -13.69
N GLN A 11 -6.76 11.19 -12.96
CA GLN A 11 -5.56 10.40 -13.27
C GLN A 11 -5.71 9.69 -14.62
N ARG A 12 -4.63 9.70 -15.41
CA ARG A 12 -4.63 9.12 -16.76
C ARG A 12 -4.44 7.60 -16.71
N ILE A 13 -5.13 6.92 -17.62
CA ILE A 13 -5.12 5.46 -17.74
C ILE A 13 -4.35 5.06 -19.01
N GLN A 14 -3.42 4.11 -18.90
CA GLN A 14 -2.72 3.49 -20.01
C GLN A 14 -3.25 2.07 -20.23
N ARG A 15 -3.77 1.81 -21.44
CA ARG A 15 -4.20 0.47 -21.85
C ARG A 15 -2.98 -0.38 -22.19
N VAL A 16 -2.93 -1.60 -21.66
CA VAL A 16 -1.86 -2.56 -21.94
C VAL A 16 -2.37 -3.57 -22.97
N PRO A 17 -1.75 -3.67 -24.15
CA PRO A 17 -2.14 -4.65 -25.16
C PRO A 17 -2.16 -6.08 -24.58
N GLY A 18 -3.22 -6.84 -24.86
CA GLY A 18 -3.37 -8.21 -24.37
C GLY A 18 -3.73 -8.36 -22.88
N SER A 19 -3.81 -7.28 -22.11
CA SER A 19 -4.23 -7.31 -20.71
C SER A 19 -5.64 -6.73 -20.53
N ARG A 20 -6.42 -7.34 -19.64
CA ARG A 20 -7.69 -6.77 -19.16
C ARG A 20 -7.45 -5.62 -18.17
N ARG A 21 -6.29 -5.59 -17.51
CA ARG A 21 -5.94 -4.58 -16.52
C ARG A 21 -5.26 -3.40 -17.20
N VAL A 22 -5.60 -2.20 -16.74
CA VAL A 22 -4.97 -0.96 -17.15
C VAL A 22 -3.87 -0.57 -16.17
N LYS A 23 -2.88 0.19 -16.65
CA LYS A 23 -1.89 0.86 -15.80
C LYS A 23 -2.32 2.29 -15.52
N LEU A 24 -2.10 2.76 -14.31
CA LEU A 24 -2.34 4.15 -13.93
C LEU A 24 -1.04 4.93 -14.06
N THR A 25 -1.11 6.17 -14.56
CA THR A 25 0.02 7.10 -14.44
C THR A 25 0.20 7.50 -12.98
N PRO A 26 1.40 7.92 -12.54
CA PRO A 26 1.60 8.45 -11.19
C PRO A 26 0.60 9.57 -10.88
N ALA A 27 0.22 9.71 -9.62
CA ALA A 27 -0.58 10.83 -9.19
C ALA A 27 0.28 12.11 -9.23
N PRO A 28 -0.35 13.29 -9.34
CA PRO A 28 0.35 14.57 -9.21
C PRO A 28 1.22 14.60 -7.95
N GLY A 29 2.50 14.98 -8.10
CA GLY A 29 3.46 15.02 -7.00
C GLY A 29 3.94 13.66 -6.45
N THR A 30 3.65 12.52 -7.09
CA THR A 30 4.15 11.20 -6.67
C THR A 30 5.06 10.56 -7.71
N ALA A 31 6.02 9.76 -7.25
CA ALA A 31 6.86 8.95 -8.13
C ALA A 31 6.10 7.74 -8.71
N ALA A 32 6.53 7.25 -9.88
CA ALA A 32 5.99 6.06 -10.53
C ALA A 32 6.51 4.77 -9.92
N GLU A 33 7.81 4.76 -9.64
CA GLU A 33 8.48 3.67 -8.97
C GLU A 33 8.19 3.76 -7.47
N PRO A 34 7.91 2.64 -6.79
CA PRO A 34 7.99 2.63 -5.35
C PRO A 34 9.41 3.06 -4.98
N VAL A 35 9.53 4.11 -4.17
CA VAL A 35 10.80 4.35 -3.48
C VAL A 35 11.05 3.05 -2.70
N PRO A 36 12.19 2.36 -2.90
CA PRO A 36 12.54 1.27 -1.99
C PRO A 36 12.50 1.91 -0.61
N GLY A 37 11.48 1.54 0.19
CA GLY A 37 11.42 1.98 1.57
C GLY A 37 12.77 1.62 2.15
N ASP A 38 13.44 2.59 2.79
CA ASP A 38 14.72 2.36 3.46
C ASP A 38 14.70 0.93 3.96
N GLU A 39 15.57 0.09 3.39
CA GLU A 39 15.67 -1.32 3.75
C GLU A 39 16.19 -1.34 5.20
N THR A 40 15.32 -1.02 6.16
CA THR A 40 15.42 -1.54 7.50
C THR A 40 15.17 -3.01 7.28
N VAL A 41 16.28 -3.70 7.02
CA VAL A 41 16.62 -5.07 7.39
C VAL A 41 15.39 -5.74 7.96
N ASP A 42 14.97 -6.84 7.34
CA ASP A 42 14.27 -7.94 7.99
C ASP A 42 14.97 -8.30 9.31
N ALA A 43 14.81 -7.45 10.33
CA ALA A 43 14.95 -7.81 11.71
C ALA A 43 13.65 -8.53 11.95
N ALA A 44 13.70 -9.85 11.73
CA ALA A 44 12.64 -10.80 12.05
C ALA A 44 11.87 -10.25 13.25
N PRO A 45 10.57 -9.93 13.10
CA PRO A 45 9.83 -9.43 14.24
C PRO A 45 9.85 -10.56 15.26
N GLY A 46 10.61 -10.37 16.34
CA GLY A 46 10.39 -11.11 17.56
C GLY A 46 8.90 -10.99 17.91
N PRO A 47 8.32 -11.98 18.60
CA PRO A 47 6.87 -12.09 18.79
C PRO A 47 6.20 -10.82 19.37
N ASP A 48 6.98 -9.89 19.91
CA ASP A 48 6.53 -8.67 20.58
C ASP A 48 6.65 -7.37 19.74
N ALA A 49 7.28 -7.39 18.56
CA ALA A 49 7.58 -6.17 17.80
C ALA A 49 6.36 -5.53 17.10
N ALA A 50 5.23 -6.22 17.02
CA ALA A 50 4.01 -5.75 16.33
C ALA A 50 3.04 -4.95 17.23
N SER A 51 3.41 -4.64 18.48
CA SER A 51 2.44 -4.12 19.45
C SER A 51 2.15 -2.62 19.38
N THR A 52 2.88 -1.84 18.58
CA THR A 52 2.83 -0.35 18.68
C THR A 52 2.53 0.40 17.39
N ALA A 53 2.31 -0.28 16.26
CA ALA A 53 1.68 0.38 15.12
C ALA A 53 0.20 0.64 15.47
N SER A 54 -0.27 1.88 15.29
CA SER A 54 -1.64 2.32 15.61
C SER A 54 -2.68 1.30 15.16
N ARG A 55 -3.12 0.47 16.11
CA ARG A 55 -3.87 -0.76 15.88
C ARG A 55 -5.27 -0.40 15.41
N GLY A 56 -5.62 -0.75 14.17
CA GLY A 56 -6.93 -0.46 13.62
C GLY A 56 -8.01 -1.38 14.23
N PRO A 57 -9.30 -1.01 14.15
CA PRO A 57 -10.41 -1.86 14.60
C PRO A 57 -10.41 -3.27 13.98
N ASN A 58 -9.88 -3.42 12.76
CA ASN A 58 -9.74 -4.70 12.08
C ASN A 58 -8.74 -5.63 12.78
N ASP A 59 -7.60 -5.09 13.23
CA ASP A 59 -6.52 -5.84 13.88
C ASP A 59 -6.92 -6.33 15.28
N GLU A 60 -7.91 -5.67 15.89
CA GLU A 60 -8.50 -6.11 17.14
C GLU A 60 -9.42 -7.32 16.94
N ARG A 61 -10.28 -7.27 15.92
CA ARG A 61 -11.19 -8.37 15.56
C ARG A 61 -10.42 -9.63 15.19
N LEU A 62 -9.39 -9.52 14.36
CA LEU A 62 -8.62 -10.67 13.88
C LEU A 62 -7.93 -11.45 15.00
N ARG A 63 -7.46 -10.77 16.06
CA ARG A 63 -6.83 -11.44 17.23
C ARG A 63 -7.86 -12.09 18.16
N ARG A 64 -9.12 -11.66 18.13
CA ARG A 64 -10.22 -12.29 18.87
C ARG A 64 -10.73 -13.53 18.15
N ASP A 65 -10.72 -13.51 16.82
CA ASP A 65 -11.16 -14.61 15.95
C ASP A 65 -10.07 -15.69 15.76
N VAL A 66 -9.33 -16.05 16.82
CA VAL A 66 -8.37 -17.16 16.77
C VAL A 66 -9.07 -18.46 17.20
N PRO A 67 -9.22 -19.46 16.31
CA PRO A 67 -9.86 -20.72 16.66
C PRO A 67 -9.11 -21.49 17.75
N PRO A 68 -9.82 -22.24 18.63
CA PRO A 68 -9.17 -23.09 19.61
C PRO A 68 -8.37 -24.20 18.91
N HIS A 69 -7.17 -24.46 19.42
CA HIS A 69 -6.40 -25.64 19.03
C HIS A 69 -6.98 -26.87 19.75
N TYR A 70 -7.28 -27.93 19.00
CA TYR A 70 -7.69 -29.25 19.51
C TYR A 70 -6.63 -30.30 19.22
#